data_AF-A0AAX2A7K1-F1
#
_entry.id   AF-A0AAX2A7K1-F1
#
_cell.length_a   1.000
_cell.length_b   1.000
_cell.length_c   1.000
_cell.angle_alpha   90.00
_cell.angle_beta   90.00
_cell.angle_gamma   90.00
#
_symmetry.space_group_name_H-M   'P 1'
#
loop_
_entity.id
_entity.type
_entity.pdbx_description
1 polymer ?
#
loop_
_entity_poly.entity_id
_entity_poly.type
_entity_poly.pdbx_seq_one_letter_code
_entity_poly.pdbx_strand_id
1 'polypeptide(L)'
;MRYLIVSLLFINSLFAYEFYAKLEPVNSYAIKSSVSGKVLFVNDEIEGKEANNSKIIEIDSYVDRIDLKQSKIKLKAISEMLEIEEKNYNRMLKVSSKSGFEKDSQKLKAINYRTTKADIEVKIANLEDSIKNKLLKEKNRYIYNIAVEEGDYVTPGTLLYEAKDLSKGKLEIYVPIDDIETIKNKNIYIDGKKSDLKLNKIYEVADSKHISSYKVEIVIPSPKIFSRLVKIEFK
;
A
#
# COMPACT_ATOMS: atom_id res chain seq x y z
N MET A 1 -58.10 17.63 -29.17
CA MET A 1 -57.91 16.69 -28.04
C MET A 1 -57.07 15.45 -28.37
N ARG A 2 -57.13 14.87 -29.59
CA ARG A 2 -56.36 13.65 -29.93
C ARG A 2 -54.84 13.88 -30.10
N TYR A 3 -54.43 15.04 -30.64
CA TYR A 3 -53.02 15.40 -30.84
C TYR A 3 -52.30 15.84 -29.54
N LEU A 4 -52.95 16.72 -28.74
CA LEU A 4 -53.22 16.45 -27.32
C LEU A 4 -52.33 15.47 -26.55
N ILE A 5 -52.87 14.26 -26.53
CA ILE A 5 -52.44 13.07 -25.79
C ILE A 5 -51.17 12.47 -26.39
N VAL A 6 -51.01 12.54 -27.72
CA VAL A 6 -49.79 12.07 -28.40
C VAL A 6 -48.58 12.94 -28.04
N SER A 7 -48.78 14.26 -27.94
CA SER A 7 -47.73 15.17 -27.45
C SER A 7 -47.37 14.93 -25.98
N LEU A 8 -48.36 14.57 -25.15
CA LEU A 8 -48.13 14.28 -23.72
C LEU A 8 -47.39 12.94 -23.52
N LEU A 9 -47.61 11.97 -24.40
CA LEU A 9 -46.92 10.68 -24.38
C LEU A 9 -45.44 10.80 -24.79
N PHE A 10 -45.09 11.69 -25.73
CA PHE A 10 -43.70 11.94 -26.11
C PHE A 10 -42.86 12.64 -25.03
N ILE A 11 -43.48 13.40 -24.13
CA ILE A 11 -42.77 14.09 -23.04
C ILE A 11 -42.25 13.09 -22.00
N ASN A 12 -42.89 11.93 -21.86
CA ASN A 12 -42.52 10.91 -20.87
C ASN A 12 -41.37 9.99 -21.30
N SER A 13 -40.90 10.05 -22.55
CA SER A 13 -39.82 9.18 -23.05
C SER A 13 -38.41 9.79 -22.94
N LEU A 14 -38.25 10.97 -22.31
CA LEU A 14 -36.98 11.71 -22.25
C LEU A 14 -36.34 11.75 -20.87
N PHE A 15 -36.75 10.88 -19.93
CA PHE A 15 -36.10 10.82 -18.63
C PHE A 15 -34.68 10.25 -18.75
N ALA A 16 -33.71 11.16 -18.75
CA ALA A 16 -32.31 10.84 -18.51
C ALA A 16 -32.15 10.54 -17.01
N TYR A 17 -31.41 9.48 -16.68
CA TYR A 17 -31.03 9.26 -15.29
C TYR A 17 -29.88 10.21 -14.95
N GLU A 18 -30.11 11.14 -14.03
CA GLU A 18 -29.14 12.16 -13.65
C GLU A 18 -28.58 11.86 -12.26
N PHE A 19 -27.25 11.87 -12.15
CA PHE A 19 -26.53 11.68 -10.91
C PHE A 19 -25.46 12.77 -10.75
N TYR A 20 -25.09 13.05 -9.52
CA TYR A 20 -23.98 13.94 -9.20
C TYR A 20 -22.96 13.17 -8.38
N ALA A 21 -21.69 13.24 -8.79
CA ALA A 21 -20.60 12.64 -8.04
C ALA A 21 -19.44 13.62 -7.89
N LYS A 22 -18.73 13.51 -6.79
CA LYS A 22 -17.46 14.19 -6.62
C LYS A 22 -16.38 13.42 -7.37
N LEU A 23 -15.56 14.13 -8.13
CA LEU A 23 -14.41 13.54 -8.82
C LEU A 23 -13.26 13.32 -7.84
N GLU A 24 -13.01 12.07 -7.47
CA GLU A 24 -11.97 11.71 -6.50
C GLU A 24 -10.81 10.98 -7.17
N PRO A 25 -9.59 10.99 -6.61
CA PRO A 25 -8.52 10.12 -7.03
C PRO A 25 -8.93 8.66 -6.94
N VAL A 26 -8.55 7.84 -7.93
CA VAL A 26 -8.90 6.41 -7.93
C VAL A 26 -8.37 5.72 -6.68
N ASN A 27 -7.10 5.97 -6.36
CA ASN A 27 -6.46 5.41 -5.18
C ASN A 27 -5.99 6.52 -4.24
N SER A 28 -6.30 6.33 -2.96
CA SER A 28 -5.72 7.09 -1.84
C SER A 28 -5.03 6.09 -0.91
N TYR A 29 -3.83 6.42 -0.47
CA TYR A 29 -2.96 5.57 0.33
C TYR A 29 -2.64 6.26 1.64
N ALA A 30 -2.99 5.59 2.75
CA ALA A 30 -2.54 5.98 4.07
C ALA A 30 -1.20 5.27 4.35
N ILE A 31 -0.10 6.01 4.28
CA ILE A 31 1.24 5.45 4.51
C ILE A 31 1.48 5.43 6.02
N LYS A 32 1.68 4.23 6.55
CA LYS A 32 1.86 4.00 7.99
C LYS A 32 3.30 3.54 8.27
N SER A 33 3.76 3.79 9.48
CA SER A 33 5.07 3.32 9.92
C SER A 33 5.08 1.81 10.06
N SER A 34 6.14 1.16 9.59
CA SER A 34 6.43 -0.25 9.87
C SER A 34 7.37 -0.43 11.06
N VAL A 35 7.94 0.68 11.56
CA VAL A 35 9.05 0.69 12.53
C VAL A 35 8.79 1.70 13.64
N SER A 36 9.44 1.49 14.78
CA SER A 36 9.42 2.48 15.86
C SER A 36 10.63 3.41 15.77
N GLY A 37 10.46 4.66 16.19
CA GLY A 37 11.57 5.58 16.38
C GLY A 37 11.15 7.04 16.43
N LYS A 38 12.12 7.91 16.70
CA LYS A 38 11.95 9.36 16.64
C LYS A 38 12.06 9.83 15.20
N VAL A 39 11.16 10.69 14.76
CA VAL A 39 11.23 11.37 13.46
C VAL A 39 12.34 12.42 13.52
N LEU A 40 13.33 12.29 12.65
CA LEU A 40 14.47 13.20 12.53
C LEU A 40 14.30 14.23 11.41
N PHE A 41 13.43 13.98 10.45
CA PHE A 41 13.20 14.86 9.34
C PHE A 41 11.81 14.64 8.76
N VAL A 42 11.16 15.74 8.42
CA VAL A 42 9.93 15.80 7.64
C VAL A 42 10.11 16.83 6.53
N ASN A 43 9.62 16.51 5.33
CA ASN A 43 9.62 17.43 4.19
C ASN A 43 8.26 18.12 4.07
N ASP A 44 8.00 19.14 4.89
CA ASP A 44 6.71 19.86 4.87
C ASP A 44 6.46 20.58 3.53
N GLU A 45 7.52 20.95 2.81
CA GLU A 45 7.42 21.67 1.54
C GLU A 45 6.77 20.86 0.41
N ILE A 46 6.74 19.53 0.53
CA ILE A 46 6.15 18.63 -0.46
C ILE A 46 4.65 18.45 -0.27
N GLU A 47 4.10 18.90 0.86
CA GLU A 47 2.66 18.85 1.09
C GLU A 47 1.92 19.65 0.03
N GLY A 48 0.90 19.04 -0.56
CA GLY A 48 0.16 19.62 -1.68
C GLY A 48 0.88 19.54 -3.03
N LYS A 49 1.97 18.76 -3.15
CA LYS A 49 2.75 18.60 -4.39
C LYS A 49 2.99 17.12 -4.73
N GLU A 50 3.46 16.88 -5.95
CA GLU A 50 3.95 15.56 -6.36
C GLU A 50 5.33 15.27 -5.76
N ALA A 51 5.51 14.05 -5.25
CA ALA A 51 6.70 13.67 -4.48
C ALA A 51 8.01 13.70 -5.30
N ASN A 52 7.98 13.41 -6.60
CA ASN A 52 9.16 13.43 -7.48
C ASN A 52 10.41 12.71 -6.92
N ASN A 53 10.24 11.52 -6.35
CA ASN A 53 11.31 10.72 -5.73
C ASN A 53 12.00 11.42 -4.54
N SER A 54 11.29 12.33 -3.88
CA SER A 54 11.79 13.04 -2.71
C SER A 54 11.77 12.18 -1.45
N LYS A 55 12.62 12.55 -0.50
CA LYS A 55 12.57 12.08 0.87
C LYS A 55 11.42 12.79 1.57
N ILE A 56 10.51 12.02 2.17
CA ILE A 56 9.33 12.55 2.86
C ILE A 56 9.60 12.59 4.36
N ILE A 57 9.96 11.43 4.93
CA ILE A 57 10.20 11.28 6.37
C ILE A 57 11.48 10.46 6.59
N GLU A 58 12.23 10.82 7.62
CA GLU A 58 13.34 10.04 8.14
C GLU A 58 13.16 9.77 9.63
N ILE A 59 13.25 8.50 10.01
CA ILE A 59 13.16 8.02 11.39
C ILE A 59 14.58 7.65 11.85
N ASP A 60 14.89 7.91 13.12
CA ASP A 60 16.19 7.62 13.70
C ASP A 60 16.55 6.13 13.59
N SER A 61 17.65 5.87 12.88
CA SER A 61 18.21 4.54 12.62
C SER A 61 19.57 4.32 13.27
N TYR A 62 20.04 5.22 14.14
CA TYR A 62 21.39 5.17 14.70
C TYR A 62 21.66 3.86 15.45
N VAL A 63 20.81 3.49 16.41
CA VAL A 63 20.97 2.28 17.22
C VAL A 63 20.93 1.03 16.36
N ASP A 64 19.96 0.92 15.44
CA ASP A 64 19.83 -0.22 14.53
C ASP A 64 21.08 -0.41 13.67
N ARG A 65 21.70 0.68 13.19
CA ARG A 65 22.93 0.62 12.38
C ARG A 65 24.12 0.12 13.19
N ILE A 66 24.25 0.55 14.45
CA ILE A 66 25.27 0.04 15.36
C ILE A 66 25.04 -1.46 15.61
N ASP A 67 23.81 -1.86 15.90
CA ASP A 67 23.44 -3.25 16.12
C ASP A 67 23.69 -4.13 14.89
N LEU A 68 23.40 -3.62 13.69
CA LEU A 68 23.67 -4.30 12.42
C LEU A 68 25.17 -4.55 12.25
N LYS A 69 25.99 -3.51 12.49
CA LYS A 69 27.46 -3.61 12.42
C LYS A 69 27.99 -4.66 13.39
N GLN A 70 27.53 -4.64 14.64
CA GLN A 70 27.94 -5.62 15.64
C GLN A 70 27.47 -7.03 15.32
N SER A 71 26.26 -7.18 14.80
CA SER A 71 25.71 -8.49 14.40
C SER A 71 26.50 -9.10 13.23
N LYS A 72 26.95 -8.29 12.26
CA LYS A 72 27.83 -8.74 11.17
C LYS A 72 29.20 -9.21 11.67
N ILE A 73 29.79 -8.51 12.66
CA ILE A 73 31.04 -8.95 13.29
C ILE A 73 30.84 -10.28 14.01
N LYS A 74 29.76 -10.44 14.78
CA LYS A 74 29.41 -11.70 15.45
C LYS A 74 29.20 -12.85 14.46
N LEU A 75 28.53 -12.58 13.34
CA LEU A 75 28.31 -13.58 12.29
C LEU A 75 29.63 -14.11 11.72
N LYS A 76 30.60 -13.20 11.49
CA LYS A 76 31.93 -13.58 11.02
C LYS A 76 32.64 -14.48 12.02
N ALA A 77 32.69 -14.09 13.29
CA ALA A 77 33.32 -14.88 14.35
C ALA A 77 32.67 -16.27 14.51
N ILE A 78 31.34 -16.34 14.52
CA ILE A 78 30.61 -17.62 14.61
C ILE A 78 30.83 -18.49 13.39
N SER A 79 30.92 -17.90 12.19
CA SER A 79 31.22 -18.66 10.97
C SER A 79 32.61 -19.28 11.01
N GLU A 80 33.61 -18.54 11.49
CA GLU A 80 34.98 -19.06 11.69
C GLU A 80 35.00 -20.19 12.74
N MET A 81 34.28 -20.02 13.86
CA MET A 81 34.15 -21.07 14.88
C MET A 81 33.50 -22.34 14.33
N LEU A 82 32.40 -22.19 13.57
CA LEU A 82 31.71 -23.32 12.94
C LEU A 82 32.65 -24.09 12.00
N GLU A 83 33.41 -23.37 11.16
CA GLU A 83 34.36 -24.00 10.23
C GLU A 83 35.45 -24.79 10.96
N ILE A 84 35.97 -24.27 12.07
CA ILE A 84 36.95 -24.96 12.92
C ILE A 84 36.34 -26.23 13.50
N GLU A 85 35.13 -26.16 14.07
CA GLU A 85 34.48 -27.31 14.70
C GLU A 85 34.11 -28.39 13.69
N GLU A 86 33.67 -28.02 12.49
CA GLU A 86 33.40 -28.95 11.39
C GLU A 86 34.68 -29.65 10.92
N LYS A 87 35.78 -28.90 10.76
CA LYS A 87 37.11 -29.48 10.46
C LYS A 87 37.56 -30.44 11.56
N ASN A 88 37.38 -30.08 12.82
CA ASN A 88 37.74 -30.91 13.97
C ASN A 88 36.91 -32.20 14.03
N TYR A 89 35.60 -32.10 13.81
CA TYR A 89 34.72 -33.26 13.73
C TYR A 89 35.14 -34.21 12.60
N ASN A 90 35.39 -33.67 11.40
CA ASN A 90 35.84 -34.45 10.23
C ASN A 90 37.19 -35.15 10.47
N ARG A 91 38.12 -34.50 11.19
CA ARG A 91 39.38 -35.12 11.61
C ARG A 91 39.14 -36.24 12.61
N MET A 92 38.29 -36.01 13.61
CA MET A 92 38.02 -36.99 14.66
C MET A 92 37.27 -38.23 14.15
N LEU A 93 36.42 -38.10 13.12
CA LEU A 93 35.81 -39.25 12.46
C LEU A 93 36.83 -40.24 11.91
N LYS A 94 38.01 -39.77 11.47
CA LYS A 94 39.12 -40.59 10.96
C LYS A 94 39.94 -41.27 12.06
N VAL A 95 39.73 -40.90 13.32
CA VAL A 95 40.46 -41.46 14.46
C VAL A 95 39.65 -42.63 15.03
N SER A 96 40.20 -43.85 14.92
CA SER A 96 39.56 -45.09 15.37
C SER A 96 39.53 -45.22 16.89
N SER A 97 40.53 -44.66 17.59
CA SER A 97 40.63 -44.69 19.06
C SER A 97 39.66 -43.74 19.78
N LYS A 98 38.93 -42.91 19.04
CA LYS A 98 37.96 -41.96 19.61
C LYS A 98 36.58 -42.59 19.71
N SER A 99 35.97 -42.43 20.89
CA SER A 99 34.66 -43.00 21.19
C SER A 99 33.55 -42.32 20.37
N GLY A 100 32.45 -43.04 20.16
CA GLY A 100 31.23 -42.47 19.56
C GLY A 100 30.72 -41.27 20.34
N PHE A 101 30.76 -41.34 21.68
CA PHE A 101 30.38 -40.24 22.57
C PHE A 101 31.19 -38.96 22.33
N GLU A 102 32.52 -39.05 22.21
CA GLU A 102 33.36 -37.89 21.89
C GLU A 102 33.00 -37.32 20.50
N LYS A 103 32.79 -38.21 19.51
CA LYS A 103 32.38 -37.84 18.14
C LYS A 103 31.06 -37.08 18.13
N ASP A 104 30.06 -37.58 18.84
CA ASP A 104 28.75 -36.93 18.96
C ASP A 104 28.83 -35.61 19.71
N SER A 105 29.63 -35.54 20.79
CA SER A 105 29.85 -34.29 21.53
C SER A 105 30.43 -33.18 20.64
N GLN A 106 31.42 -33.50 19.80
CA GLN A 106 31.97 -32.54 18.85
C GLN A 106 30.98 -32.14 17.76
N LYS A 107 30.18 -33.10 17.25
CA LYS A 107 29.12 -32.82 16.29
C LYS A 107 28.08 -31.86 16.85
N LEU A 108 27.70 -32.04 18.12
CA LEU A 108 26.76 -31.16 18.82
C LEU A 108 27.27 -29.72 18.92
N LYS A 109 28.58 -29.51 19.15
CA LYS A 109 29.18 -28.16 19.14
C LYS A 109 29.01 -27.48 17.77
N ALA A 110 29.33 -28.19 16.68
CA ALA A 110 29.15 -27.66 15.33
C ALA A 110 27.67 -27.36 15.03
N ILE A 111 26.75 -28.23 15.46
CA ILE A 111 25.31 -27.98 15.31
C ILE A 111 24.88 -26.72 16.07
N ASN A 112 25.33 -26.54 17.33
CA ASN A 112 25.00 -25.36 18.13
C ASN A 112 25.49 -24.06 17.49
N TYR A 113 26.71 -24.04 16.95
CA TYR A 113 27.22 -22.87 16.22
C TYR A 113 26.45 -22.62 14.92
N ARG A 114 26.02 -23.68 14.22
CA ARG A 114 25.17 -23.54 13.03
C ARG A 114 23.82 -22.92 13.36
N THR A 115 23.17 -23.35 14.44
CA THR A 115 21.91 -22.74 14.92
C THR A 115 22.12 -21.28 15.28
N THR A 116 23.17 -20.98 16.07
CA THR A 116 23.51 -19.61 16.46
C THR A 116 23.78 -18.72 15.24
N LYS A 117 24.45 -19.26 14.21
CA LYS A 117 24.68 -18.56 12.94
C LYS A 117 23.36 -18.17 12.27
N ALA A 118 22.44 -19.12 12.14
CA ALA A 118 21.13 -18.89 11.54
C ALA A 118 20.34 -17.81 12.30
N ASP A 119 20.35 -17.85 13.64
CA ASP A 119 19.68 -16.83 14.47
C ASP A 119 20.25 -15.42 14.23
N ILE A 120 21.59 -15.30 14.10
CA ILE A 120 22.25 -14.02 13.79
C ILE A 120 21.89 -13.54 12.38
N GLU A 121 21.81 -14.44 11.40
CA GLU A 121 21.41 -14.11 10.02
C GLU A 121 19.97 -13.55 9.97
N VAL A 122 19.04 -14.19 10.68
CA VAL A 122 17.66 -13.69 10.81
C VAL A 122 17.64 -12.31 11.47
N LYS A 123 18.43 -12.12 12.55
CA LYS A 123 18.55 -10.81 13.20
C LYS A 123 19.08 -9.73 12.25
N ILE A 124 20.09 -10.05 11.44
CA ILE A 124 20.66 -9.12 10.45
C ILE A 124 19.59 -8.74 9.43
N ALA A 125 18.85 -9.70 8.89
CA ALA A 125 17.79 -9.43 7.92
C ALA A 125 16.71 -8.49 8.49
N ASN A 126 16.29 -8.72 9.74
CA ASN A 126 15.32 -7.86 10.42
C ASN A 126 15.84 -6.43 10.64
N LEU A 127 17.12 -6.28 11.00
CA LEU A 127 17.75 -4.96 11.16
C LEU A 127 17.88 -4.22 9.83
N GLU A 128 18.25 -4.91 8.76
CA GLU A 128 18.36 -4.34 7.42
C GLU A 128 16.99 -3.85 6.91
N ASP A 129 15.94 -4.64 7.12
CA ASP A 129 14.57 -4.25 6.79
C ASP A 129 14.09 -3.05 7.65
N SER A 130 14.34 -3.07 8.96
CA SER A 130 14.02 -1.95 9.86
C SER A 130 14.69 -0.65 9.39
N ILE A 131 16.00 -0.67 9.15
CA ILE A 131 16.76 0.52 8.72
C ILE A 131 16.24 1.05 7.38
N LYS A 132 15.91 0.16 6.44
CA LYS A 132 15.33 0.54 5.16
C LYS A 132 13.98 1.24 5.34
N ASN A 133 13.12 0.70 6.21
CA ASN A 133 11.79 1.23 6.47
C ASN A 133 11.79 2.52 7.30
N LYS A 134 12.93 2.91 7.88
CA LYS A 134 13.11 4.20 8.56
C LYS A 134 13.33 5.37 7.60
N LEU A 135 13.62 5.12 6.32
CA LEU A 135 13.76 6.17 5.30
C LEU A 135 12.62 6.08 4.29
N LEU A 136 11.65 6.99 4.41
CA LEU A 136 10.48 7.00 3.53
C LEU A 136 10.71 7.93 2.34
N LYS A 137 10.70 7.33 1.15
CA LYS A 137 10.77 8.04 -0.14
C LYS A 137 9.55 7.70 -0.96
N GLU A 138 8.91 8.71 -1.51
CA GLU A 138 7.77 8.56 -2.41
C GLU A 138 8.15 9.00 -3.81
N LYS A 139 7.72 8.24 -4.83
CA LYS A 139 8.14 8.43 -6.22
C LYS A 139 7.28 9.48 -6.91
N ASN A 140 6.05 9.13 -7.27
CA ASN A 140 5.26 9.93 -8.22
C ASN A 140 3.85 10.26 -7.70
N ARG A 141 3.59 10.01 -6.41
CA ARG A 141 2.27 10.28 -5.85
C ARG A 141 2.19 11.71 -5.33
N TYR A 142 0.98 12.25 -5.34
CA TYR A 142 0.66 13.53 -4.72
C TYR A 142 0.60 13.37 -3.20
N ILE A 143 1.35 14.16 -2.46
CA ILE A 143 1.34 14.14 -1.00
C ILE A 143 0.21 15.06 -0.53
N TYR A 144 -0.83 14.46 0.04
CA TYR A 144 -2.02 15.19 0.46
C TYR A 144 -1.81 15.89 1.79
N ASN A 145 -1.28 15.17 2.77
CA ASN A 145 -0.91 15.72 4.08
C ASN A 145 0.19 14.85 4.70
N ILE A 146 1.03 15.47 5.52
CA ILE A 146 1.92 14.77 6.43
C ILE A 146 1.31 14.85 7.84
N ALA A 147 1.28 13.72 8.53
CA ALA A 147 0.56 13.55 9.80
C ALA A 147 1.47 13.54 11.04
N VAL A 148 2.78 13.72 10.84
CA VAL A 148 3.80 13.69 11.90
C VAL A 148 4.76 14.86 11.72
N GLU A 149 5.31 15.35 12.82
CA GLU A 149 6.27 16.45 12.85
C GLU A 149 7.69 15.95 13.21
N GLU A 150 8.69 16.80 12.95
CA GLU A 150 10.05 16.52 13.42
C GLU A 150 10.08 16.47 14.95
N GLY A 151 10.66 15.40 15.50
CA GLY A 151 10.71 15.18 16.93
C GLY A 151 9.68 14.19 17.47
N ASP A 152 8.63 13.89 16.69
CA ASP A 152 7.60 12.92 17.07
C ASP A 152 8.15 11.52 17.24
N TYR A 153 7.52 10.76 18.14
CA TYR A 153 7.78 9.33 18.30
C TYR A 153 6.69 8.52 17.62
N VAL A 154 7.08 7.67 16.68
CA VAL A 154 6.16 6.81 15.93
C VAL A 154 6.33 5.36 16.31
N THR A 155 5.26 4.60 16.16
CA THR A 155 5.20 3.14 16.37
C THR A 155 4.66 2.45 15.12
N PRO A 156 4.85 1.14 14.94
CA PRO A 156 4.25 0.39 13.86
C PRO A 156 2.73 0.61 13.81
N GLY A 157 2.22 1.02 12.65
CA GLY A 157 0.82 1.36 12.42
C GLY A 157 0.48 2.85 12.56
N THR A 158 1.36 3.68 13.11
CA THR A 158 1.18 5.15 13.16
C THR A 158 1.07 5.72 11.73
N LEU A 159 0.07 6.55 11.46
CA LEU A 159 -0.08 7.25 10.18
C LEU A 159 1.04 8.27 10.02
N LEU A 160 1.78 8.19 8.90
CA LEU A 160 2.89 9.08 8.60
C LEU A 160 2.46 10.17 7.62
N TYR A 161 1.89 9.79 6.48
CA TYR A 161 1.39 10.73 5.48
C TYR A 161 0.34 10.06 4.59
N GLU A 162 -0.48 10.86 3.92
CA GLU A 162 -1.41 10.38 2.91
C GLU A 162 -0.91 10.74 1.51
N ALA A 163 -0.95 9.76 0.61
CA ALA A 163 -0.56 9.93 -0.78
C ALA A 163 -1.72 9.57 -1.71
N LYS A 164 -1.91 10.34 -2.79
CA LYS A 164 -3.00 10.16 -3.75
C LYS A 164 -2.46 9.91 -5.14
N ASP A 165 -3.10 8.99 -5.87
CA ASP A 165 -2.81 8.75 -7.28
C ASP A 165 -3.70 9.64 -8.15
N LEU A 166 -3.09 10.69 -8.71
CA LEU A 166 -3.78 11.67 -9.55
C LEU A 166 -3.82 11.29 -11.03
N SER A 167 -3.31 10.10 -11.42
CA SER A 167 -3.29 9.68 -12.83
C SER A 167 -4.70 9.46 -13.41
N LYS A 168 -5.65 9.08 -12.56
CA LYS A 168 -7.04 8.80 -12.92
C LYS A 168 -7.97 9.30 -11.82
N GLY A 169 -9.16 9.70 -12.22
CA GLY A 169 -10.26 10.02 -11.32
C GLY A 169 -11.32 8.92 -11.33
N LYS A 170 -12.01 8.76 -10.21
CA LYS A 170 -13.23 7.96 -10.09
C LYS A 170 -14.40 8.87 -9.76
N LEU A 171 -15.55 8.51 -10.28
CA LEU A 171 -16.86 9.03 -9.93
C LEU A 171 -17.64 7.88 -9.32
N GLU A 172 -18.05 8.03 -8.06
CA GLU A 172 -18.90 7.06 -7.38
C GLU A 172 -20.32 7.60 -7.32
N ILE A 173 -21.27 6.86 -7.89
CA ILE A 173 -22.71 7.15 -7.84
C ILE A 173 -23.46 5.97 -7.22
N TYR A 174 -24.65 6.23 -6.69
CA TYR A 174 -25.55 5.22 -6.17
C TYR A 174 -26.77 5.13 -7.08
N VAL A 175 -26.93 4.00 -7.74
CA VAL A 175 -27.99 3.76 -8.74
C VAL A 175 -29.01 2.80 -8.13
N PRO A 176 -30.33 3.09 -8.20
CA PRO A 176 -31.36 2.16 -7.74
C PRO A 176 -31.19 0.76 -8.36
N ILE A 177 -31.43 -0.27 -7.55
CA ILE A 177 -31.22 -1.68 -7.97
C ILE A 177 -32.03 -2.00 -9.22
N ASP A 178 -33.28 -1.52 -9.29
CA ASP A 178 -34.19 -1.78 -10.41
C ASP A 178 -33.73 -1.11 -11.73
N ASP A 179 -32.92 -0.05 -11.64
CA ASP A 179 -32.47 0.74 -12.80
C ASP A 179 -31.11 0.29 -13.36
N ILE A 180 -30.42 -0.63 -12.68
CA ILE A 180 -29.03 -0.98 -13.03
C ILE A 180 -28.92 -1.63 -14.42
N GLU A 181 -29.84 -2.52 -14.76
CA GLU A 181 -29.85 -3.21 -16.07
C GLU A 181 -30.16 -2.24 -17.21
N THR A 182 -31.01 -1.26 -16.96
CA THR A 182 -31.35 -0.19 -17.90
C THR A 182 -30.13 0.72 -18.15
N ILE A 183 -29.36 1.04 -17.12
CA ILE A 183 -28.23 1.96 -17.20
C ILE A 183 -27.00 1.35 -17.87
N LYS A 184 -26.76 0.03 -17.73
CA LYS A 184 -25.62 -0.68 -18.35
C LYS A 184 -25.51 -0.46 -19.86
N ASN A 185 -26.64 -0.28 -20.54
CA ASN A 185 -26.71 -0.17 -22.01
C ASN A 185 -26.84 1.27 -22.53
N LYS A 186 -26.90 2.28 -21.63
CA LYS A 186 -27.06 3.68 -22.01
C LYS A 186 -25.72 4.37 -22.26
N ASN A 187 -25.74 5.45 -23.04
CA ASN A 187 -24.55 6.27 -23.23
C ASN A 187 -24.32 7.16 -22.00
N ILE A 188 -23.05 7.32 -21.61
CA ILE A 188 -22.67 8.14 -20.46
C ILE A 188 -22.33 9.56 -20.93
N TYR A 189 -23.01 10.54 -20.36
CA TYR A 189 -22.73 11.96 -20.54
C TYR A 189 -22.13 12.53 -19.26
N ILE A 190 -21.07 13.32 -19.39
CA ILE A 190 -20.38 14.00 -18.30
C ILE A 190 -20.51 15.51 -18.53
N ASP A 191 -21.12 16.22 -17.58
CA ASP A 191 -21.44 17.65 -17.68
C ASP A 191 -22.14 18.01 -19.01
N GLY A 192 -23.09 17.15 -19.43
CA GLY A 192 -23.87 17.30 -20.67
C GLY A 192 -23.13 16.89 -21.96
N LYS A 193 -21.85 16.50 -21.90
CA LYS A 193 -21.08 16.06 -23.06
C LYS A 193 -21.04 14.53 -23.15
N LYS A 194 -21.34 13.99 -24.33
CA LYS A 194 -21.23 12.54 -24.59
C LYS A 194 -19.78 12.11 -24.36
N SER A 195 -19.61 11.00 -23.65
CA SER A 195 -18.30 10.42 -23.37
C SER A 195 -18.24 8.97 -23.85
N ASP A 196 -17.03 8.51 -24.19
CA ASP A 196 -16.76 7.09 -24.51
C ASP A 196 -16.47 6.25 -23.25
N LEU A 197 -16.75 6.82 -22.07
CA LEU A 197 -16.53 6.15 -20.80
C LEU A 197 -17.52 5.01 -20.62
N LYS A 198 -17.09 4.00 -19.87
CA LYS A 198 -17.90 2.86 -19.49
C LYS A 198 -17.97 2.75 -17.97
N LEU A 199 -19.00 2.05 -17.49
CA LEU A 199 -19.05 1.65 -16.09
C LEU A 199 -17.84 0.76 -15.80
N ASN A 200 -17.02 1.16 -14.83
CA ASN A 200 -15.81 0.41 -14.45
C ASN A 200 -16.16 -0.74 -13.51
N LYS A 201 -16.98 -0.47 -12.50
CA LYS A 201 -17.41 -1.46 -11.51
C LYS A 201 -18.82 -1.16 -11.02
N ILE A 202 -19.60 -2.23 -10.83
CA ILE A 202 -20.89 -2.20 -10.15
C ILE A 202 -20.74 -3.10 -8.92
N TYR A 203 -21.06 -2.57 -7.75
CA TYR A 203 -21.05 -3.34 -6.51
C TYR A 203 -22.44 -3.92 -6.31
N GLU A 204 -22.59 -5.22 -6.58
CA GLU A 204 -23.86 -5.96 -6.51
C GLU A 204 -24.38 -6.20 -5.09
N VAL A 205 -23.64 -5.70 -4.08
CA VAL A 205 -24.06 -5.69 -2.68
C VAL A 205 -24.34 -4.24 -2.30
N ALA A 206 -25.55 -3.98 -1.82
CA ALA A 206 -25.98 -2.65 -1.41
C ALA A 206 -25.11 -2.11 -0.25
N ASP A 207 -24.83 -0.82 -0.28
CA ASP A 207 -24.03 -0.18 0.76
C ASP A 207 -24.81 -0.09 2.07
N SER A 208 -24.09 -0.06 3.20
CA SER A 208 -24.66 0.13 4.54
C SER A 208 -25.60 1.34 4.66
N LYS A 209 -25.34 2.43 3.92
CA LYS A 209 -26.16 3.65 3.92
C LYS A 209 -27.20 3.67 2.80
N HIS A 210 -26.92 3.02 1.67
CA HIS A 210 -27.76 3.03 0.48
C HIS A 210 -28.27 1.62 0.17
N ILE A 211 -29.19 1.14 1.01
CA ILE A 211 -29.69 -0.25 0.98
C ILE A 211 -30.49 -0.63 -0.27
N SER A 212 -31.04 0.36 -0.99
CA SER A 212 -31.84 0.16 -2.20
C SER A 212 -31.09 0.59 -3.47
N SER A 213 -29.77 0.76 -3.40
CA SER A 213 -28.97 1.23 -4.52
C SER A 213 -27.62 0.52 -4.57
N TYR A 214 -27.18 0.20 -5.79
CA TYR A 214 -25.84 -0.29 -6.02
C TYR A 214 -24.88 0.86 -6.20
N LYS A 215 -23.68 0.71 -5.62
CA LYS A 215 -22.58 1.62 -5.88
C LYS A 215 -22.04 1.33 -7.28
N VAL A 216 -21.90 2.37 -8.09
CA VAL A 216 -21.37 2.30 -9.44
C VAL A 216 -20.19 3.25 -9.57
N GLU A 217 -19.10 2.74 -10.12
CA GLU A 217 -17.86 3.49 -10.32
C GLU A 217 -17.62 3.73 -11.82
N ILE A 218 -17.33 4.99 -12.17
CA ILE A 218 -16.88 5.39 -13.51
C ILE A 218 -15.47 5.98 -13.38
N VAL A 219 -14.54 5.53 -14.22
CA VAL A 219 -13.16 6.02 -14.20
C VAL A 219 -12.94 7.03 -15.32
N ILE A 220 -12.43 8.21 -14.95
CA ILE A 220 -12.03 9.27 -15.87
C ILE A 220 -10.50 9.24 -16.00
N PRO A 221 -9.95 9.09 -17.23
CA PRO A 221 -8.51 9.21 -17.44
C PRO A 221 -8.05 10.66 -17.31
N SER A 222 -6.92 10.87 -16.63
CA SER A 222 -6.19 12.15 -16.56
C SER A 222 -7.08 13.39 -16.31
N PRO A 223 -7.86 13.42 -15.22
CA PRO A 223 -8.65 14.59 -14.87
C PRO A 223 -7.74 15.77 -14.50
N LYS A 224 -8.10 16.98 -14.97
CA LYS A 224 -7.32 18.19 -14.68
C LYS A 224 -7.56 18.76 -13.28
N ILE A 225 -8.77 18.59 -12.75
CA ILE A 225 -9.21 19.17 -11.48
C ILE A 225 -9.96 18.09 -10.72
N PHE A 226 -9.48 17.77 -9.53
CA PHE A 226 -10.13 16.86 -8.58
C PHE A 226 -11.05 17.63 -7.63
N SER A 227 -11.90 16.89 -6.91
CA SER A 227 -12.86 17.40 -5.92
C SER A 227 -13.98 18.29 -6.47
N ARG A 228 -14.14 18.39 -7.80
CA ARG A 228 -15.29 19.05 -8.42
C ARG A 228 -16.52 18.14 -8.43
N LEU A 229 -17.70 18.72 -8.28
CA LEU A 229 -18.97 18.02 -8.52
C LEU A 229 -19.17 17.89 -10.03
N VAL A 230 -19.50 16.69 -10.49
CA VAL A 230 -19.68 16.35 -11.89
C VAL A 230 -21.07 15.80 -12.09
N LYS A 231 -21.79 16.31 -13.08
CA LYS A 231 -23.09 15.78 -13.48
C LYS A 231 -22.89 14.58 -14.41
N ILE A 232 -23.50 13.45 -14.10
CA ILE A 232 -23.48 12.22 -14.89
C ILE A 232 -24.90 11.96 -15.37
N GLU A 233 -25.08 11.78 -16.68
CA GLU A 233 -26.38 11.48 -17.27
C GLU A 233 -26.31 10.20 -18.08
N PHE A 234 -27.29 9.31 -17.91
CA PHE A 234 -27.44 8.13 -18.74
C PHE A 234 -28.61 8.33 -19.71
N LYS A 235 -28.29 8.39 -21.01
CA LYS A 235 -29.24 8.60 -22.11
C LYS A 235 -29.18 7.48 -23.13
#